data_AF-A0A8X6LL80-F1
#
_entry.id   AF-A0A8X6LL80-F1
#
_cell.length_a   1.000
_cell.length_b   1.000
_cell.length_c   1.000
_cell.angle_alpha   90.00
_cell.angle_beta   90.00
_cell.angle_gamma   90.00
#
_symmetry.space_group_name_H-M   'P 1'
#
loop_
_entity.id
_entity.type
_entity.pdbx_description
1 polymer ?
#
loop_
_entity_poly.entity_id
_entity_poly.type
_entity_poly.pdbx_seq_one_letter_code
_entity_poly.pdbx_strand_id
1 'polypeptide(L)'
;MYRQILVDPNQRDLQQIVGRTCAEAPVKTYKLSSVTYEVVFASFLATRTLKALADEEIADFPDVADVISNDIYMDDVLSGESTLEGAKKLQTKISQLLLRGGFELHKWVYNSPEERFICTFLCV
;
A
#
# COMPACT_ATOMS: atom_id res chain seq x y z
N MET A 1 0.57 -3.09 2.97
CA MET A 1 0.85 -2.87 1.53
C MET A 1 1.84 -3.87 0.94
N TYR A 2 3.15 -3.77 1.20
CA TYR A 2 4.15 -4.56 0.46
C TYR A 2 3.91 -6.08 0.48
N ARG A 3 3.51 -6.62 1.64
CA ARG A 3 3.25 -8.05 1.80
C ARG A 3 2.01 -8.56 1.07
N GLN A 4 1.11 -7.68 0.63
CA GLN A 4 -0.06 -8.00 -0.18
C GLN A 4 0.31 -8.14 -1.68
N ILE A 5 1.54 -7.77 -2.07
CA ILE A 5 2.02 -7.83 -3.46
C ILE A 5 2.91 -9.05 -3.62
N LEU A 6 2.48 -10.00 -4.46
CA LEU A 6 3.27 -11.19 -4.77
C LEU A 6 4.38 -10.88 -5.76
N VAL A 7 5.55 -11.45 -5.49
CA VAL A 7 6.69 -11.43 -6.42
C VAL A 7 6.53 -12.58 -7.40
N ASP A 8 6.84 -12.29 -8.67
CA ASP A 8 6.87 -13.31 -9.74
C ASP A 8 7.68 -14.53 -9.28
N PRO A 9 7.15 -15.76 -9.40
CA PRO A 9 7.84 -16.97 -8.95
C PRO A 9 9.28 -17.10 -9.47
N ASN A 10 9.58 -16.61 -10.67
CA ASN A 10 10.92 -16.67 -11.27
C ASN A 10 11.90 -15.66 -10.65
N GLN A 11 11.40 -14.65 -9.95
CA GLN A 11 12.20 -13.60 -9.31
C GLN A 11 12.39 -13.85 -7.79
N ARG A 12 11.68 -14.81 -7.19
CA ARG A 12 11.75 -15.10 -5.75
C ARG A 12 13.12 -15.60 -5.30
N ASP A 13 13.91 -16.16 -6.20
CA ASP A 13 15.28 -16.59 -5.91
C ASP A 13 16.23 -15.43 -5.62
N LEU A 14 15.88 -14.21 -6.04
CA LEU A 14 16.61 -12.99 -5.72
C LEU A 14 16.31 -12.47 -4.30
N GLN A 15 15.30 -13.02 -3.63
CA GLN A 15 14.85 -12.62 -2.29
C GLN A 15 15.02 -13.77 -1.28
N GLN A 16 16.19 -14.39 -1.31
CA GLN A 16 16.54 -15.47 -0.38
C GLN A 16 17.08 -14.93 0.93
N ILE A 17 16.60 -15.52 2.02
CA ILE A 17 17.15 -15.29 3.37
C ILE A 17 17.57 -16.62 3.96
N VAL A 18 18.55 -16.56 4.86
CA VAL A 18 18.99 -17.72 5.65
C VAL A 18 18.64 -17.52 7.11
N GLY A 19 18.17 -18.56 7.76
CA GLY A 19 17.75 -18.49 9.15
C GLY A 19 17.90 -19.82 9.88
N ARG A 20 18.10 -19.74 11.18
CA ARG A 20 18.12 -20.88 12.11
C ARG A 20 17.40 -20.49 13.40
N THR A 21 16.82 -21.47 14.08
CA THR A 21 16.02 -21.24 15.29
C THR A 21 16.88 -21.10 16.56
N CYS A 22 18.06 -21.71 16.58
CA CYS A 22 19.07 -21.58 17.64
C CYS A 22 20.48 -21.82 17.05
N ALA A 23 21.54 -21.67 17.85
CA ALA A 23 22.92 -21.78 17.37
C ALA A 23 23.28 -23.18 16.86
N GLU A 24 22.65 -24.21 17.42
CA GLU A 24 22.86 -25.62 17.15
C GLU A 24 21.97 -26.14 16.00
N ALA A 25 20.92 -25.40 15.64
CA ALA A 25 20.00 -25.78 14.57
C ALA A 25 20.64 -25.61 13.18
N PRO A 26 20.30 -26.48 12.21
CA PRO A 26 20.78 -26.33 10.85
C PRO A 26 20.27 -25.03 10.22
N VAL A 27 21.14 -24.38 9.43
CA VAL A 27 20.77 -23.20 8.65
C VAL A 27 19.80 -23.63 7.54
N LYS A 28 18.67 -22.95 7.46
CA LYS A 28 17.65 -23.13 6.42
C LYS A 28 17.63 -21.92 5.49
N THR A 29 17.36 -22.18 4.22
CA THR A 29 17.14 -21.12 3.22
C THR A 29 15.65 -20.96 2.98
N TYR A 30 15.20 -19.71 2.94
CA TYR A 30 13.81 -19.33 2.69
C TYR A 30 13.75 -18.40 1.48
N LYS A 31 12.70 -18.53 0.68
CA LYS A 31 12.41 -17.64 -0.45
C LYS A 31 11.21 -16.79 -0.08
N LEU A 32 11.37 -15.47 -0.07
CA LEU A 32 10.27 -14.56 0.21
C LEU A 32 9.36 -14.48 -1.02
N SER A 33 8.04 -14.52 -0.79
CA SER A 33 7.04 -14.61 -1.87
C SER A 33 6.36 -13.28 -2.18
N SER A 34 6.50 -12.29 -1.30
CA SER A 34 5.93 -10.96 -1.46
C SER A 34 7.00 -9.90 -1.43
N VAL A 35 6.67 -8.70 -1.91
CA VAL A 35 7.57 -7.55 -1.84
C VAL A 35 7.95 -7.32 -0.37
N THR A 36 9.26 -7.22 -0.11
CA THR A 36 9.80 -7.15 1.24
C THR A 36 10.32 -5.73 1.51
N TYR A 37 10.32 -5.37 2.78
CA TYR A 37 11.02 -4.18 3.26
C TYR A 37 12.51 -4.25 2.90
N GLU A 38 13.17 -3.09 2.84
CA GLU A 38 14.63 -2.96 2.65
C GLU A 38 15.18 -3.31 1.26
N VAL A 39 14.34 -3.75 0.33
CA VAL A 39 14.71 -3.82 -1.09
C VAL A 39 14.62 -2.40 -1.68
N VAL A 40 15.68 -1.95 -2.35
CA VAL A 40 15.77 -0.59 -2.94
C VAL A 40 14.56 -0.23 -3.80
N PHE A 41 13.94 -1.24 -4.44
CA PHE A 41 12.81 -1.08 -5.34
C PHE A 41 11.44 -1.36 -4.72
N ALA A 42 11.37 -1.71 -3.42
CA ALA A 42 10.11 -2.10 -2.78
C ALA A 42 9.05 -1.00 -2.89
N SER A 43 9.41 0.23 -2.54
CA SER A 43 8.53 1.40 -2.62
C SER A 43 8.07 1.68 -4.05
N PHE A 44 8.99 1.62 -5.02
CA PHE A 44 8.63 1.79 -6.44
C PHE A 44 7.62 0.73 -6.90
N LEU A 45 7.86 -0.55 -6.60
CA LEU A 45 6.98 -1.65 -6.99
C LEU A 45 5.60 -1.51 -6.36
N ALA A 46 5.54 -1.16 -5.08
CA ALA A 46 4.27 -1.00 -4.39
C ALA A 46 3.47 0.19 -4.89
N THR A 47 4.09 1.37 -5.00
CA THR A 47 3.42 2.55 -5.57
C THR A 47 3.00 2.31 -7.02
N ARG A 48 3.82 1.63 -7.84
CA ARG A 48 3.43 1.31 -9.23
C ARG A 48 2.23 0.36 -9.30
N THR A 49 2.17 -0.61 -8.39
CA THR A 49 1.03 -1.55 -8.28
C THR A 49 -0.25 -0.80 -7.94
N LEU A 50 -0.22 0.11 -6.97
CA LEU A 50 -1.38 0.93 -6.64
C LEU A 50 -1.82 1.85 -7.79
N LYS A 51 -0.87 2.42 -8.54
CA LYS A 51 -1.18 3.22 -9.74
C LYS A 51 -1.83 2.39 -10.84
N ALA A 52 -1.33 1.17 -11.07
CA ALA A 52 -1.95 0.26 -12.04
C ALA A 52 -3.40 -0.10 -11.64
N LEU A 53 -3.64 -0.36 -10.35
CA LEU A 53 -4.98 -0.57 -9.82
C LEU A 53 -5.88 0.66 -10.03
N ALA A 54 -5.36 1.87 -9.80
CA ALA A 54 -6.10 3.10 -10.07
C ALA A 54 -6.46 3.27 -11.55
N ASP A 55 -5.54 2.94 -12.46
CA ASP A 55 -5.78 2.97 -13.91
C ASP A 55 -6.90 1.98 -14.31
N GLU A 56 -6.92 0.79 -13.71
CA GLU A 56 -7.94 -0.25 -13.96
C GLU A 56 -9.32 0.13 -13.41
N GLU A 57 -9.36 0.83 -12.28
CA GLU A 57 -10.58 1.18 -11.55
C GLU A 57 -11.11 2.59 -11.86
N ILE A 58 -10.47 3.31 -12.78
CA ILE A 58 -10.78 4.73 -13.10
C ILE A 58 -12.22 4.94 -13.59
N ALA A 59 -12.82 3.94 -14.24
CA ALA A 59 -14.18 4.02 -14.74
C ALA A 59 -15.21 4.10 -13.60
N ASP A 60 -14.96 3.39 -12.50
CA ASP A 60 -15.87 3.30 -11.36
C ASP A 60 -15.53 4.34 -10.27
N PHE A 61 -14.26 4.72 -10.16
CA PHE A 61 -13.76 5.62 -9.11
C PHE A 61 -12.82 6.71 -9.66
N PRO A 62 -13.28 7.57 -10.58
CA PRO A 62 -12.41 8.55 -11.23
C PRO A 62 -11.75 9.55 -10.26
N ASP A 63 -12.47 9.95 -9.19
CA ASP A 63 -11.96 10.86 -8.17
C ASP A 63 -10.88 10.21 -7.27
N VAL A 64 -11.06 8.93 -6.95
CA VAL A 64 -10.11 8.18 -6.13
C VAL A 64 -8.87 7.78 -6.92
N ALA A 65 -9.06 7.42 -8.19
CA ALA A 65 -7.96 7.03 -9.07
C ALA A 65 -6.94 8.15 -9.22
N ASP A 66 -7.40 9.41 -9.31
CA ASP A 66 -6.54 10.59 -9.31
C ASP A 66 -5.76 10.74 -8.00
N VAL A 67 -6.44 10.58 -6.86
CA VAL A 67 -5.81 10.61 -5.53
C VAL A 67 -4.74 9.54 -5.37
N ILE A 68 -5.01 8.29 -5.75
CA ILE A 68 -4.02 7.20 -5.69
C ILE A 68 -2.84 7.45 -6.65
N SER A 69 -3.09 8.14 -7.76
CA SER A 69 -2.05 8.46 -8.75
C SER A 69 -1.10 9.57 -8.31
N ASN A 70 -1.63 10.56 -7.58
CA ASN A 70 -0.93 11.82 -7.30
C ASN A 70 -0.54 11.99 -5.82
N ASP A 71 -1.34 11.46 -4.90
CA ASP A 71 -1.22 11.78 -3.47
C ASP A 71 -0.59 10.64 -2.64
N ILE A 72 0.05 9.66 -3.29
CA ILE A 72 0.77 8.58 -2.59
C ILE A 72 2.23 8.93 -2.38
N TYR A 73 2.65 8.89 -1.12
CA TYR A 73 4.04 8.93 -0.69
C TYR A 73 4.39 7.65 0.07
N MET A 74 5.16 6.77 -0.56
CA MET A 74 5.55 5.47 0.01
C MET A 74 4.31 4.64 0.39
N ASP A 75 4.11 4.40 1.69
CA ASP A 75 2.98 3.67 2.28
C ASP A 75 1.83 4.58 2.72
N ASP A 76 2.00 5.90 2.57
CA ASP A 76 1.05 6.91 2.97
C ASP A 76 0.30 7.48 1.76
N VAL A 77 -1.03 7.41 1.77
CA VAL A 77 -1.84 8.33 0.95
C VAL A 77 -1.93 9.64 1.75
N LEU A 78 -1.79 10.79 1.11
CA LEU A 78 -1.73 12.12 1.72
C LEU A 78 -2.74 13.03 1.04
N SER A 79 -4.02 12.66 1.14
CA SER A 79 -5.11 13.35 0.47
C SER A 79 -6.09 13.95 1.46
N GLY A 80 -6.94 14.83 0.97
CA GLY A 80 -7.74 15.67 1.84
C GLY A 80 -8.95 16.32 1.21
N GLU A 81 -9.82 16.78 2.10
CA GLU A 81 -11.09 17.40 1.72
C GLU A 81 -11.39 18.64 2.57
N SER A 82 -12.23 19.50 2.00
CA SER A 82 -12.60 20.80 2.60
C SER A 82 -13.62 20.66 3.73
N THR A 83 -14.30 19.52 3.81
CA THR A 83 -15.34 19.26 4.81
C THR A 83 -15.15 17.88 5.43
N LEU A 84 -15.60 17.71 6.68
CA LEU A 84 -15.53 16.41 7.36
C LEU A 84 -16.32 15.33 6.61
N GLU A 85 -17.49 15.70 6.07
CA GLU A 85 -18.32 14.77 5.32
C GLU A 85 -17.66 14.37 4.00
N GLY A 86 -17.04 15.31 3.29
CA GLY A 86 -16.22 15.05 2.10
C GLY A 86 -15.08 14.09 2.43
N ALA A 87 -14.33 14.36 3.50
CA ALA A 87 -13.20 13.53 3.92
C ALA A 87 -13.62 12.09 4.23
N LYS A 88 -14.75 11.88 4.92
CA LYS A 88 -15.30 10.55 5.20
C LYS A 88 -15.73 9.82 3.94
N LYS A 89 -16.35 10.53 2.98
CA LYS A 89 -16.72 9.96 1.68
C LYS A 89 -15.48 9.55 0.90
N LEU A 90 -14.47 10.41 0.84
CA LEU A 90 -13.20 10.13 0.18
C LEU A 90 -12.50 8.91 0.81
N GLN A 91 -12.39 8.86 2.14
CA GLN A 91 -11.89 7.71 2.89
C GLN A 91 -12.62 6.40 2.51
N THR A 92 -13.95 6.45 2.46
CA THR A 92 -14.77 5.27 2.15
C THR A 92 -14.51 4.79 0.73
N LYS A 93 -14.47 5.72 -0.24
CA LYS A 93 -14.22 5.37 -1.64
C LYS A 93 -12.80 4.83 -1.86
N ILE A 94 -11.78 5.42 -1.21
CA ILE A 94 -10.40 4.91 -1.23
C ILE A 94 -10.34 3.48 -0.71
N SER A 95 -11.02 3.21 0.41
CA SER A 95 -11.10 1.87 0.98
C SER A 95 -11.74 0.88 0.01
N GLN A 96 -12.81 1.29 -0.68
CA GLN A 96 -13.50 0.44 -1.65
C GLN A 96 -12.64 0.12 -2.87
N LEU A 97 -11.95 1.11 -3.44
CA LEU A 97 -11.04 0.91 -4.57
C LEU A 97 -9.89 -0.02 -4.17
N LEU A 98 -9.21 0.26 -3.06
CA LEU A 98 -8.06 -0.53 -2.62
C LEU A 98 -8.45 -1.97 -2.26
N LEU A 99 -9.65 -2.18 -1.71
CA LEU A 99 -10.17 -3.51 -1.43
C LEU A 99 -10.37 -4.34 -2.71
N ARG A 100 -10.70 -3.73 -3.86
CA ARG A 100 -10.78 -4.45 -5.15
C ARG A 100 -9.44 -5.04 -5.57
N GLY A 101 -8.34 -4.36 -5.24
CA GLY A 101 -6.98 -4.86 -5.42
C GLY A 101 -6.47 -5.76 -4.27
N GLY A 102 -7.30 -6.08 -3.28
CA GLY A 102 -6.90 -6.87 -2.11
C GLY A 102 -6.06 -6.10 -1.07
N PHE A 103 -6.03 -4.77 -1.14
CA PHE A 103 -5.34 -3.91 -0.19
C PHE A 103 -6.30 -3.47 0.91
N GLU A 104 -6.21 -4.11 2.07
CA GLU A 104 -6.95 -3.70 3.28
C GLU A 104 -6.22 -2.57 4.01
N LEU A 105 -6.94 -1.48 4.29
CA LEU A 105 -6.42 -0.32 5.04
C LEU A 105 -6.68 -0.49 6.54
N HIS A 106 -5.65 -0.33 7.37
CA HIS A 106 -5.76 -0.59 8.81
C HIS A 106 -5.77 0.66 9.69
N LYS A 107 -5.22 1.80 9.26
CA LYS A 107 -5.06 2.99 10.12
C LYS A 107 -5.45 4.27 9.42
N TRP A 108 -6.23 5.08 10.13
CA TRP A 108 -6.71 6.39 9.69
C TRP A 108 -6.25 7.46 10.66
N VAL A 109 -5.51 8.45 10.15
CA VAL A 109 -5.07 9.61 10.91
C VAL A 109 -5.60 10.86 10.22
N TYR A 110 -6.19 11.76 11.01
CA TYR A 110 -6.74 13.02 10.53
C TYR A 110 -5.99 14.15 11.21
N ASN A 111 -5.60 15.16 10.44
CA ASN A 111 -5.16 16.43 11.00
C ASN A 111 -6.29 17.46 10.84
N SER A 112 -6.77 18.02 11.94
CA SER A 112 -7.84 19.02 11.94
C SER A 112 -7.57 20.08 13.00
N PRO A 113 -7.25 21.33 12.62
CA PRO A 113 -7.41 22.47 13.49
C PRO A 113 -8.89 22.88 13.59
N GLU A 114 -9.63 22.78 12.48
CA GLU A 114 -11.12 22.81 12.41
C GLU A 114 -11.66 22.48 11.00
N GLU A 115 -10.96 22.67 9.86
CA GLU A 115 -11.56 22.38 8.53
C GLU A 115 -10.60 22.24 7.30
N ARG A 116 -9.45 21.58 7.46
CA ARG A 116 -8.69 21.01 6.32
C ARG A 116 -8.25 19.61 6.69
N PHE A 117 -8.98 18.61 6.21
CA PHE A 117 -8.69 17.22 6.54
C PHE A 117 -7.55 16.74 5.67
N ILE A 118 -6.37 16.53 6.24
CA ILE A 118 -5.37 15.66 5.64
C ILE A 118 -5.62 14.29 6.26
N CYS A 119 -6.09 13.34 5.46
CA CYS A 119 -6.04 11.92 5.81
C CYS A 119 -4.65 11.42 5.44
N THR A 120 -3.90 10.97 6.43
CA THR A 120 -2.69 10.17 6.22
C THR A 120 -3.08 8.70 6.40
N PHE A 121 -2.80 7.88 5.39
CA PHE A 121 -3.30 6.52 5.30
C PHE A 121 -2.14 5.56 5.43
N LEU A 122 -2.06 4.79 6.51
CA LEU A 122 -0.99 3.81 6.63
C LEU A 122 -1.46 2.50 5.98
N CYS A 123 -1.02 2.22 4.76
CA CYS A 123 -1.21 0.91 4.14
C CYS A 123 -0.23 -0.11 4.75
N VAL A 124 -0.29 -0.43 6.06
CA VAL A 124 0.59 -1.48 6.64
C VAL A 124 0.08 -2.87 6.27
#